data_AF-A0A5S4EM55-F1
#
_entry.id   AF-A0A5S4EM55-F1
#
_cell.length_a   1.000
_cell.length_b   1.000
_cell.length_c   1.000
_cell.angle_alpha   90.00
_cell.angle_beta   90.00
_cell.angle_gamma   90.00
#
_symmetry.space_group_name_H-M   'P 1'
#
loop_
_entity.id
_entity.type
_entity.pdbx_description
1 polymer ?
#
loop_
_entity_poly.entity_id
_entity_poly.type
_entity_poly.pdbx_seq_one_letter_code
_entity_poly.pdbx_strand_id
1 'polypeptide(L)'
;MPLKLFVSHSSRLRDDETSDAQAQANWRLLLDLPGQMEQVYSSQVEVLVDHDELHAGDDWETVLHGLLWDCDAALIVFSRRAVEESDWVKLEATVLDSRARNDPGFHLVPVLLAGQTTVADLDQGYFAALRLKRLQAIPGVSSAQQIVARLRPILGEPETLVSGQPSAYRQTCTAVEAWLVRNLGQRVLEALWDKLCPGCRPCVAHPDRATRYARSIAAHLFEDGEDTLRRTQKLLDHLLSAGHNGNHCAGLLKCLNAQWIKPNAAACLTEKDAGAQSLVLNGAFLAAEDPDFPERPYYTLNRYLKRAWPETRRFQWVPIARIPTDREVADEVCEQLRAQLCRGSRANDEALRRRLSSLRADDWQIVVFIAPTLWPDRDARLVDDLRTLHGQYQGLLVVLGIDDDMPAGLPEGVRMVDPALNLLVEEKQHDCELDTWDLIKNS
;
A
#
# COMPACT_ATOMS: atom_id res chain seq x y z
N MET A 1 -5.56 -12.07 -14.68
CA MET A 1 -6.65 -12.32 -13.72
C MET A 1 -7.60 -11.14 -13.78
N PRO A 2 -8.92 -11.35 -13.63
CA PRO A 2 -9.88 -10.25 -13.57
C PRO A 2 -9.63 -9.38 -12.33
N LEU A 3 -9.97 -8.10 -12.43
CA LEU A 3 -10.07 -7.20 -11.29
C LEU A 3 -11.27 -7.61 -10.44
N LYS A 4 -11.06 -7.85 -9.16
CA LYS A 4 -12.12 -8.25 -8.24
C LYS A 4 -12.76 -7.02 -7.59
N LEU A 5 -14.03 -6.74 -7.87
CA LEU A 5 -14.78 -5.61 -7.34
C LEU A 5 -15.76 -6.07 -6.25
N PHE A 6 -15.47 -5.75 -4.99
CA PHE A 6 -16.36 -6.05 -3.88
C PHE A 6 -17.49 -5.02 -3.75
N VAL A 7 -18.71 -5.44 -3.43
CA VAL A 7 -19.85 -4.54 -3.23
C VAL A 7 -20.42 -4.69 -1.82
N SER A 8 -20.11 -3.74 -0.94
CA SER A 8 -20.72 -3.59 0.37
C SER A 8 -22.08 -2.91 0.23
N HIS A 9 -23.12 -3.47 0.84
CA HIS A 9 -24.47 -2.90 0.76
C HIS A 9 -25.40 -3.37 1.89
N SER A 10 -26.52 -2.67 2.05
CA SER A 10 -27.65 -3.13 2.86
C SER A 10 -28.94 -3.01 2.05
N SER A 11 -29.07 -3.83 1.00
CA SER A 11 -30.21 -3.74 0.04
C SER A 11 -31.06 -5.01 -0.04
N ARG A 12 -30.70 -6.10 0.65
CA ARG A 12 -31.49 -7.33 0.68
C ARG A 12 -32.86 -7.08 1.32
N LEU A 13 -33.94 -7.55 0.70
CA LEU A 13 -35.30 -7.38 1.23
C LEU A 13 -35.47 -8.15 2.55
N ARG A 14 -36.09 -7.51 3.54
CA ARG A 14 -36.64 -8.17 4.72
C ARG A 14 -38.07 -8.65 4.42
N ASP A 15 -38.58 -9.60 5.22
CA ASP A 15 -39.91 -10.19 5.01
C ASP A 15 -41.04 -9.14 5.05
N ASP A 16 -40.88 -8.10 5.88
CA ASP A 16 -41.81 -6.97 6.04
C ASP A 16 -41.67 -5.88 4.97
N GLU A 17 -40.56 -5.87 4.22
CA GLU A 17 -40.26 -4.88 3.17
C GLU A 17 -40.66 -5.36 1.77
N THR A 18 -41.26 -6.55 1.66
CA THR A 18 -41.65 -7.15 0.37
C THR A 18 -42.65 -6.32 -0.44
N SER A 19 -43.30 -5.33 0.17
CA SER A 19 -44.20 -4.36 -0.50
C SER A 19 -43.64 -2.94 -0.58
N ASP A 20 -42.45 -2.68 -0.01
CA ASP A 20 -41.80 -1.36 -0.06
C ASP A 20 -41.13 -1.15 -1.42
N ALA A 21 -41.67 -0.21 -2.20
CA ALA A 21 -41.18 0.09 -3.54
C ALA A 21 -39.71 0.59 -3.56
N GLN A 22 -39.28 1.32 -2.52
CA GLN A 22 -37.91 1.83 -2.41
C GLN A 22 -36.94 0.69 -2.05
N ALA A 23 -37.32 -0.19 -1.12
CA ALA A 23 -36.53 -1.36 -0.78
C ALA A 23 -36.39 -2.32 -1.97
N GLN A 24 -37.47 -2.55 -2.72
CA GLN A 24 -37.44 -3.35 -3.95
C GLN A 24 -36.55 -2.72 -5.03
N ALA A 25 -36.60 -1.39 -5.19
CA ALA A 25 -35.75 -0.69 -6.13
C ALA A 25 -34.25 -0.82 -5.77
N ASN A 26 -33.92 -0.70 -4.48
CA ASN A 26 -32.55 -0.89 -3.98
C ASN A 26 -32.06 -2.32 -4.22
N TRP A 27 -32.91 -3.32 -3.95
CA TRP A 27 -32.58 -4.72 -4.17
C TRP A 27 -32.34 -5.03 -5.65
N ARG A 28 -33.24 -4.55 -6.51
CA ARG A 28 -33.12 -4.72 -7.97
C ARG A 28 -31.85 -4.08 -8.52
N LEU A 29 -31.51 -2.88 -8.07
CA LEU A 29 -30.27 -2.21 -8.45
C LEU A 29 -29.04 -3.07 -8.14
N LEU A 30 -29.01 -3.72 -6.97
CA LEU A 30 -27.92 -4.62 -6.58
C LEU A 30 -27.86 -5.87 -7.46
N LEU A 31 -29.00 -6.51 -7.73
CA LEU A 31 -29.08 -7.69 -8.62
C LEU A 31 -28.69 -7.37 -10.07
N ASP A 32 -29.01 -6.17 -10.55
CA ASP A 32 -28.71 -5.75 -11.93
C ASP A 32 -27.21 -5.37 -12.10
N LEU A 33 -26.49 -5.08 -11.01
CA LEU A 33 -25.13 -4.55 -11.06
C LEU A 33 -24.10 -5.51 -11.70
N PRO A 34 -24.02 -6.81 -11.35
CA PRO A 34 -23.10 -7.74 -12.00
C PRO A 34 -23.29 -7.81 -13.52
N GLY A 35 -24.55 -7.88 -13.99
CA GLY A 35 -24.87 -7.91 -15.42
C GLY A 35 -24.53 -6.62 -16.15
N GLN A 36 -24.69 -5.45 -15.51
CA GLN A 36 -24.26 -4.17 -16.09
C GLN A 36 -22.73 -4.05 -16.15
N MET A 37 -22.03 -4.54 -15.13
CA MET A 37 -20.56 -4.59 -15.12
C MET A 37 -20.04 -5.52 -16.22
N GLU A 38 -20.61 -6.72 -16.38
CA GLU A 38 -20.24 -7.65 -17.45
C GLU A 38 -20.50 -7.08 -18.85
N GLN A 39 -21.58 -6.33 -19.04
CA GLN A 39 -21.87 -5.67 -20.32
C GLN A 39 -20.82 -4.62 -20.71
N VAL A 40 -20.22 -3.93 -19.74
CA VAL A 40 -19.26 -2.84 -19.99
C VAL A 40 -17.82 -3.33 -19.95
N TYR A 41 -17.48 -4.21 -19.00
CA TYR A 41 -16.13 -4.68 -18.73
C TYR A 41 -15.87 -6.14 -19.12
N SER A 42 -16.90 -6.87 -19.56
CA SER A 42 -16.78 -8.29 -19.93
C SER A 42 -16.10 -9.11 -18.82
N SER A 43 -15.24 -10.05 -19.18
CA SER A 43 -14.48 -10.91 -18.27
C SER A 43 -13.33 -10.20 -17.52
N GLN A 44 -13.20 -8.88 -17.63
CA GLN A 44 -12.10 -8.15 -17.00
C GLN A 44 -12.39 -7.76 -15.55
N VAL A 45 -13.66 -7.64 -15.17
CA VAL A 45 -14.08 -7.34 -13.81
C VAL A 45 -14.97 -8.45 -13.30
N GLU A 46 -14.57 -9.04 -12.17
CA GLU A 46 -15.34 -10.02 -11.42
C GLU A 46 -16.00 -9.28 -10.25
N VAL A 47 -17.34 -9.25 -10.22
CA VAL A 47 -18.08 -8.60 -9.13
C VAL A 47 -18.30 -9.60 -8.00
N LEU A 48 -17.78 -9.29 -6.82
CA LEU A 48 -17.95 -10.07 -5.60
C LEU A 48 -19.13 -9.46 -4.81
N VAL A 49 -20.26 -10.17 -4.77
CA VAL A 49 -21.46 -9.75 -4.04
C VAL A 49 -21.88 -10.85 -3.07
N ASP A 50 -22.14 -10.47 -1.82
CA ASP A 50 -22.44 -11.34 -0.67
C ASP A 50 -23.69 -12.26 -0.83
N HIS A 51 -24.44 -12.16 -1.93
CA HIS A 51 -25.64 -12.98 -2.13
C HIS A 51 -25.40 -14.37 -2.74
N ASP A 52 -24.25 -14.63 -3.39
CA ASP A 52 -24.06 -15.83 -4.22
C ASP A 52 -23.19 -16.93 -3.59
N GLU A 53 -22.35 -16.60 -2.60
CA GLU A 53 -21.33 -17.53 -2.09
C GLU A 53 -21.66 -18.22 -0.75
N LEU A 54 -22.80 -17.91 -0.14
CA LEU A 54 -23.15 -18.40 1.19
C LEU A 54 -24.12 -19.60 1.12
N HIS A 55 -23.63 -20.81 1.37
CA HIS A 55 -24.48 -21.99 1.54
C HIS A 55 -24.92 -22.13 3.01
N ALA A 56 -26.10 -22.72 3.23
CA ALA A 56 -26.57 -23.01 4.58
C ALA A 56 -25.57 -23.93 5.31
N GLY A 57 -24.95 -23.42 6.38
CA GLY A 57 -23.93 -24.12 7.16
C GLY A 57 -22.51 -23.55 7.01
N ASP A 58 -22.28 -22.63 6.06
CA ASP A 58 -21.02 -21.92 5.93
C ASP A 58 -20.82 -20.91 7.06
N ASP A 59 -19.56 -20.72 7.42
CA ASP A 59 -19.15 -19.64 8.29
C ASP A 59 -19.05 -18.33 7.50
N TRP A 60 -20.20 -17.74 7.28
CA TRP A 60 -20.41 -16.60 6.40
C TRP A 60 -19.51 -15.39 6.72
N GLU A 61 -19.25 -15.10 7.99
CA GLU A 61 -18.37 -14.00 8.42
C GLU A 61 -16.94 -14.18 7.89
N THR A 62 -16.49 -15.43 7.84
CA THR A 62 -15.16 -15.82 7.38
C THR A 62 -15.04 -15.78 5.85
N VAL A 63 -16.12 -16.10 5.12
CA VAL A 63 -16.19 -15.92 3.66
C VAL A 63 -16.11 -14.43 3.31
N LEU A 64 -16.95 -13.62 3.98
CA LEU A 64 -17.05 -12.19 3.76
C LEU A 64 -15.72 -11.47 4.03
N HIS A 65 -15.05 -11.78 5.13
CA HIS A 65 -13.71 -11.29 5.40
C HIS A 65 -12.70 -11.68 4.32
N GLY A 66 -12.78 -12.90 3.79
CA GLY A 66 -11.95 -13.33 2.66
C GLY A 66 -12.15 -12.46 1.42
N LEU A 67 -13.40 -12.20 1.05
CA LEU A 67 -13.75 -11.34 -0.10
C LEU A 67 -13.28 -9.90 0.08
N LEU A 68 -13.40 -9.36 1.30
CA LEU A 68 -12.91 -8.02 1.65
C LEU A 68 -11.39 -7.88 1.50
N TRP A 69 -10.62 -8.95 1.65
CA TRP A 69 -9.17 -8.96 1.47
C TRP A 69 -8.73 -9.29 0.04
N ASP A 70 -9.49 -10.14 -0.66
CA ASP A 70 -9.15 -10.62 -2.00
C ASP A 70 -9.58 -9.65 -3.12
N CYS A 71 -10.39 -8.64 -2.83
CA CYS A 71 -10.81 -7.65 -3.83
C CYS A 71 -9.69 -6.67 -4.19
N ASP A 72 -9.73 -6.14 -5.41
CA ASP A 72 -8.81 -5.14 -5.96
C ASP A 72 -9.42 -3.73 -5.93
N ALA A 73 -10.75 -3.65 -5.85
CA ALA A 73 -11.52 -2.43 -5.66
C ALA A 73 -12.79 -2.75 -4.86
N ALA A 74 -13.44 -1.72 -4.30
CA ALA A 74 -14.72 -1.88 -3.63
C ALA A 74 -15.67 -0.70 -3.82
N LEU A 75 -16.96 -1.03 -3.86
CA LEU A 75 -18.07 -0.10 -3.78
C LEU A 75 -18.73 -0.22 -2.41
N ILE A 76 -19.09 0.92 -1.81
CA ILE A 76 -19.99 0.92 -0.65
C ILE A 76 -21.28 1.62 -1.07
N VAL A 77 -22.36 0.86 -1.21
CA VAL A 77 -23.67 1.38 -1.61
C VAL A 77 -24.44 1.83 -0.36
N PHE A 78 -24.44 3.13 -0.14
CA PHE A 78 -25.11 3.78 0.98
C PHE A 78 -26.59 4.01 0.67
N SER A 79 -27.43 3.08 1.12
CA SER A 79 -28.86 3.34 1.39
C SER A 79 -29.04 3.97 2.76
N ARG A 80 -30.24 4.46 3.08
CA ARG A 80 -30.54 4.96 4.43
C ARG A 80 -30.27 3.87 5.49
N ARG A 81 -30.68 2.64 5.19
CA ARG A 81 -30.44 1.47 6.05
C ARG A 81 -28.96 1.13 6.23
N ALA A 82 -28.16 1.26 5.16
CA ALA A 82 -26.72 1.05 5.25
C ALA A 82 -26.04 2.03 6.22
N VAL A 83 -26.50 3.28 6.25
CA VAL A 83 -25.97 4.31 7.16
C VAL A 83 -26.48 4.14 8.58
N GLU A 84 -27.79 3.98 8.76
CA GLU A 84 -28.43 4.05 10.07
C GLU A 84 -28.39 2.72 10.84
N GLU A 85 -28.56 1.58 10.16
CA GLU A 85 -28.86 0.29 10.82
C GLU A 85 -27.78 -0.79 10.63
N SER A 86 -26.98 -0.71 9.56
CA SER A 86 -26.12 -1.84 9.18
C SER A 86 -24.75 -1.80 9.86
N ASP A 87 -24.62 -2.59 10.93
CA ASP A 87 -23.30 -2.81 11.56
C ASP A 87 -22.32 -3.56 10.64
N TRP A 88 -22.84 -4.35 9.69
CA TRP A 88 -22.03 -5.00 8.67
C TRP A 88 -21.40 -4.02 7.69
N VAL A 89 -22.19 -3.08 7.13
CA VAL A 89 -21.62 -2.04 6.26
C VAL A 89 -20.60 -1.20 7.01
N LYS A 90 -20.79 -0.95 8.32
CA LYS A 90 -19.79 -0.27 9.17
C LYS A 90 -18.48 -1.06 9.27
N LEU A 91 -18.57 -2.36 9.54
CA LEU A 91 -17.40 -3.24 9.63
C LEU A 91 -16.66 -3.33 8.29
N GLU A 92 -17.38 -3.60 7.20
CA GLU A 92 -16.82 -3.67 5.85
C GLU A 92 -16.19 -2.34 5.45
N ALA A 93 -16.88 -1.22 5.68
CA ALA A 93 -16.35 0.10 5.39
C ALA A 93 -15.05 0.38 6.14
N THR A 94 -14.88 -0.15 7.35
CA THR A 94 -13.64 0.00 8.12
C THR A 94 -12.48 -0.77 7.51
N VAL A 95 -12.70 -2.03 7.15
CA VAL A 95 -11.69 -2.86 6.49
C VAL A 95 -11.30 -2.22 5.15
N LEU A 96 -12.30 -1.88 4.34
CA LEU A 96 -12.09 -1.30 3.01
C LEU A 96 -11.42 0.09 3.09
N ASP A 97 -11.79 0.93 4.05
CA ASP A 97 -11.13 2.22 4.26
C ASP A 97 -9.68 2.03 4.72
N SER A 98 -9.39 1.08 5.61
CA SER A 98 -8.00 0.71 5.94
C SER A 98 -7.24 0.31 4.70
N ARG A 99 -7.80 -0.57 3.85
CA ARG A 99 -7.18 -0.97 2.58
C ARG A 99 -6.94 0.22 1.65
N ALA A 100 -7.93 1.08 1.45
CA ALA A 100 -7.82 2.27 0.62
C ALA A 100 -6.85 3.35 1.17
N ARG A 101 -6.47 3.27 2.46
CA ARG A 101 -5.40 4.10 3.05
C ARG A 101 -4.03 3.44 2.88
N ASN A 102 -4.01 2.11 2.86
CA ASN A 102 -2.82 1.27 2.80
C ASN A 102 -2.54 0.71 1.39
N ASP A 103 -3.25 1.15 0.37
CA ASP A 103 -3.06 0.70 -0.99
C ASP A 103 -3.54 1.80 -1.97
N PRO A 104 -2.63 2.58 -2.56
CA PRO A 104 -3.00 3.65 -3.49
C PRO A 104 -3.64 3.12 -4.78
N GLY A 105 -3.38 1.85 -5.11
CA GLY A 105 -3.99 1.17 -6.25
C GLY A 105 -5.38 0.60 -5.93
N PHE A 106 -5.83 0.66 -4.68
CA PHE A 106 -7.13 0.15 -4.27
C PHE A 106 -8.21 1.23 -4.41
N HIS A 107 -9.13 1.02 -5.35
CA HIS A 107 -10.23 1.95 -5.58
C HIS A 107 -11.39 1.67 -4.62
N LEU A 108 -11.56 2.54 -3.61
CA LEU A 108 -12.76 2.54 -2.76
C LEU A 108 -13.71 3.67 -3.18
N VAL A 109 -14.93 3.31 -3.57
CA VAL A 109 -15.90 4.26 -4.12
C VAL A 109 -17.20 4.25 -3.30
N PRO A 110 -17.48 5.31 -2.52
CA PRO A 110 -18.78 5.52 -1.91
C PRO A 110 -19.85 5.80 -2.97
N VAL A 111 -20.99 5.10 -2.92
CA VAL A 111 -22.11 5.28 -3.83
C VAL A 111 -23.35 5.66 -3.03
N LEU A 112 -23.94 6.83 -3.29
CA LEU A 112 -25.08 7.36 -2.54
C LEU A 112 -26.37 7.20 -3.33
N LEU A 113 -27.36 6.50 -2.76
CA LEU A 113 -28.65 6.28 -3.42
C LEU A 113 -29.51 7.55 -3.41
N ALA A 114 -30.08 7.87 -4.58
CA ALA A 114 -30.92 9.03 -4.78
C ALA A 114 -32.10 9.05 -3.79
N GLY A 115 -32.28 10.20 -3.13
CA GLY A 115 -33.36 10.41 -2.17
C GLY A 115 -33.21 9.67 -0.82
N GLN A 116 -32.10 8.95 -0.60
CA GLN A 116 -31.88 8.18 0.63
C GLN A 116 -30.67 8.65 1.43
N THR A 117 -29.57 8.95 0.75
CA THR A 117 -28.33 9.37 1.39
C THR A 117 -27.67 10.49 0.63
N THR A 118 -26.93 11.30 1.37
CA THR A 118 -26.20 12.47 0.89
C THR A 118 -24.77 12.41 1.40
N VAL A 119 -23.92 13.25 0.81
CA VAL A 119 -22.52 13.40 1.25
C VAL A 119 -22.44 13.90 2.70
N ALA A 120 -23.47 14.60 3.20
CA ALA A 120 -23.51 15.06 4.59
C ALA A 120 -23.76 13.93 5.60
N ASP A 121 -24.41 12.85 5.19
CA ASP A 121 -24.69 11.71 6.07
C ASP A 121 -23.42 10.91 6.37
N LEU A 122 -22.44 10.92 5.45
CA LEU A 122 -21.12 10.32 5.66
C LEU A 122 -20.24 11.09 6.66
N ASP A 123 -20.64 12.31 7.03
CA ASP A 123 -19.93 13.17 7.99
C ASP A 123 -20.49 13.08 9.40
N GLN A 124 -21.39 12.13 9.64
CA GLN A 124 -22.04 11.94 10.93
C GLN A 124 -21.72 10.56 11.51
N GLY A 125 -21.72 10.49 12.84
CA GLY A 125 -21.57 9.23 13.57
C GLY A 125 -20.32 8.44 13.19
N TYR A 126 -20.52 7.16 12.87
CA TYR A 126 -19.44 6.21 12.60
C TYR A 126 -18.65 6.53 11.33
N PHE A 127 -19.33 6.84 10.22
CA PHE A 127 -18.68 7.06 8.93
C PHE A 127 -17.83 8.34 8.90
N ALA A 128 -18.10 9.30 9.79
CA ALA A 128 -17.26 10.48 9.99
C ALA A 128 -15.83 10.08 10.41
N ALA A 129 -15.69 9.05 11.27
CA ALA A 129 -14.40 8.56 11.74
C ALA A 129 -13.58 7.88 10.62
N LEU A 130 -14.27 7.29 9.64
CA LEU A 130 -13.64 6.72 8.44
C LEU A 130 -13.20 7.79 7.42
N ARG A 131 -13.60 9.06 7.61
CA ARG A 131 -13.24 10.21 6.75
C ARG A 131 -13.46 9.92 5.26
N LEU A 132 -14.53 9.21 4.92
CA LEU A 132 -14.82 8.76 3.55
C LEU A 132 -14.97 9.90 2.54
N LYS A 133 -15.19 11.15 2.98
CA LYS A 133 -15.16 12.35 2.12
C LYS A 133 -13.84 12.60 1.40
N ARG A 134 -12.74 12.02 1.88
CA ARG A 134 -11.47 12.03 1.13
C ARG A 134 -11.61 11.33 -0.23
N LEU A 135 -12.62 10.46 -0.37
CA LEU A 135 -12.92 9.72 -1.57
C LEU A 135 -14.00 10.45 -2.36
N GLN A 136 -13.87 10.44 -3.69
CA GLN A 136 -14.88 10.99 -4.57
C GLN A 136 -16.10 10.05 -4.59
N ALA A 137 -17.15 10.43 -3.87
CA ALA A 137 -18.42 9.70 -3.87
C ALA A 137 -19.14 9.84 -5.22
N ILE A 138 -19.94 8.83 -5.57
CA ILE A 138 -20.90 8.85 -6.67
C ILE A 138 -22.29 9.20 -6.09
N PRO A 139 -22.78 10.45 -6.22
CA PRO A 139 -24.02 10.86 -5.56
C PRO A 139 -25.27 10.63 -6.41
N GLY A 140 -26.39 10.30 -5.77
CA GLY A 140 -27.72 10.39 -6.39
C GLY A 140 -27.95 9.38 -7.51
N VAL A 141 -27.55 8.12 -7.30
CA VAL A 141 -27.83 7.04 -8.26
C VAL A 141 -29.14 6.33 -7.94
N SER A 142 -29.84 5.91 -8.99
CA SER A 142 -31.09 5.17 -8.91
C SER A 142 -31.10 3.90 -9.76
N SER A 143 -29.99 3.57 -10.44
CA SER A 143 -29.85 2.34 -11.22
C SER A 143 -28.41 1.85 -11.31
N ALA A 144 -28.24 0.55 -11.57
CA ALA A 144 -26.93 -0.07 -11.80
C ALA A 144 -26.18 0.58 -12.98
N GLN A 145 -26.89 0.88 -14.08
CA GLN A 145 -26.31 1.52 -15.25
C GLN A 145 -25.67 2.88 -14.92
N GLN A 146 -26.29 3.67 -14.02
CA GLN A 146 -25.72 4.94 -13.58
C GLN A 146 -24.46 4.76 -12.74
N ILE A 147 -24.40 3.70 -11.92
CA ILE A 147 -23.20 3.34 -11.16
C ILE A 147 -22.08 2.99 -12.14
N VAL A 148 -22.30 2.05 -13.05
CA VAL A 148 -21.28 1.61 -14.03
C VAL A 148 -20.79 2.77 -14.90
N ALA A 149 -21.70 3.61 -15.40
CA ALA A 149 -21.33 4.77 -16.22
C ALA A 149 -20.42 5.77 -15.47
N ARG A 150 -20.60 5.90 -14.16
CA ARG A 150 -19.80 6.80 -13.31
C ARG A 150 -18.56 6.13 -12.72
N LEU A 151 -18.50 4.80 -12.70
CA LEU A 151 -17.30 4.04 -12.35
C LEU A 151 -16.27 4.03 -13.48
N ARG A 152 -16.69 4.13 -14.73
CA ARG A 152 -15.81 4.18 -15.91
C ARG A 152 -14.62 5.14 -15.79
N PRO A 153 -14.80 6.42 -15.43
CA PRO A 153 -13.67 7.33 -15.24
C PRO A 153 -12.79 7.02 -14.02
N ILE A 154 -13.26 6.18 -13.07
CA ILE A 154 -12.54 5.85 -11.84
C ILE A 154 -11.69 4.58 -12.03
N LEU A 155 -12.29 3.51 -12.56
CA LEU A 155 -11.62 2.23 -12.77
C LEU A 155 -10.78 2.20 -14.06
N GLY A 156 -11.01 3.15 -14.97
CA GLY A 156 -10.36 3.21 -16.27
C GLY A 156 -11.17 2.56 -17.39
N GLU A 157 -10.63 2.66 -18.61
CA GLU A 157 -11.28 2.11 -19.80
C GLU A 157 -11.15 0.58 -19.85
N PRO A 158 -12.20 -0.16 -20.27
CA PRO A 158 -12.16 -1.61 -20.38
C PRO A 158 -10.97 -2.12 -21.19
N GLU A 159 -10.54 -1.43 -22.24
CA GLU A 159 -9.40 -1.89 -23.07
C GLU A 159 -8.05 -1.72 -22.36
N THR A 160 -7.99 -0.86 -21.33
CA THR A 160 -6.80 -0.56 -20.54
C THR A 160 -6.77 -1.28 -19.18
N LEU A 161 -7.89 -1.86 -18.76
CA LEU A 161 -8.03 -2.73 -17.58
C LEU A 161 -7.38 -4.11 -17.76
N VAL A 162 -6.35 -4.18 -18.62
CA VAL A 162 -5.54 -5.38 -18.91
C VAL A 162 -5.00 -5.93 -17.61
N SER A 163 -5.64 -6.99 -17.10
CA SER A 163 -5.23 -7.83 -15.97
C SER A 163 -4.21 -7.12 -15.07
N GLY A 164 -4.65 -6.07 -14.39
CA GLY A 164 -3.75 -5.14 -13.70
C GLY A 164 -2.75 -5.93 -12.86
N GLN A 165 -1.47 -5.55 -12.91
CA GLN A 165 -0.53 -6.12 -11.94
C GLN A 165 -1.17 -5.97 -10.56
N PRO A 166 -1.28 -7.06 -9.78
CA PRO A 166 -1.87 -6.99 -8.45
C PRO A 166 -1.21 -5.84 -7.70
N SER A 167 -1.97 -5.11 -6.88
CA SER A 167 -1.41 -3.97 -6.16
C SER A 167 -0.16 -4.37 -5.38
N ALA A 168 0.72 -3.41 -5.09
CA ALA A 168 1.92 -3.64 -4.28
C ALA A 168 1.59 -4.36 -2.94
N TYR A 169 0.43 -4.03 -2.38
CA TYR A 169 -0.15 -4.70 -1.22
C TYR A 169 -0.46 -6.18 -1.51
N ARG A 170 -1.25 -6.47 -2.55
CA ARG A 170 -1.64 -7.84 -2.92
C ARG A 170 -0.44 -8.71 -3.30
N GLN A 171 0.56 -8.13 -3.98
CA GLN A 171 1.84 -8.78 -4.27
C GLN A 171 2.54 -9.21 -2.98
N THR A 172 2.68 -8.29 -2.02
CA THR A 172 3.32 -8.57 -0.72
C THR A 172 2.54 -9.63 0.06
N CYS A 173 1.21 -9.52 0.15
CA CYS A 173 0.36 -10.53 0.81
C CYS A 173 0.53 -11.91 0.18
N THR A 174 0.53 -11.99 -1.14
CA THR A 174 0.73 -13.25 -1.89
C THR A 174 2.12 -13.82 -1.65
N ALA A 175 3.16 -12.98 -1.62
CA ALA A 175 4.52 -13.41 -1.34
C ALA A 175 4.67 -13.97 0.09
N VAL A 176 4.05 -13.33 1.08
CA VAL A 176 4.04 -13.80 2.48
C VAL A 176 3.22 -15.09 2.62
N GLU A 177 2.05 -15.17 2.00
CA GLU A 177 1.23 -16.40 1.95
C GLU A 177 2.04 -17.57 1.36
N ALA A 178 2.66 -17.36 0.20
CA ALA A 178 3.48 -18.37 -0.46
C ALA A 178 4.67 -18.79 0.41
N TRP A 179 5.31 -17.83 1.09
CA TRP A 179 6.39 -18.11 2.03
C TRP A 179 5.90 -18.97 3.20
N LEU A 180 4.77 -18.62 3.82
CA LEU A 180 4.19 -19.33 4.95
C LEU A 180 3.85 -20.78 4.58
N VAL A 181 3.17 -20.99 3.45
CA VAL A 181 2.83 -22.34 2.95
C VAL A 181 4.08 -23.16 2.64
N ARG A 182 5.10 -22.55 2.03
CA ARG A 182 6.32 -23.25 1.63
C ARG A 182 7.19 -23.66 2.82
N ASN A 183 7.23 -22.83 3.87
CA ASN A 183 8.19 -22.99 4.97
C ASN A 183 7.57 -23.53 6.25
N LEU A 184 6.24 -23.43 6.42
CA LEU A 184 5.53 -23.89 7.61
C LEU A 184 4.55 -25.00 7.24
N GLY A 185 4.54 -26.07 8.03
CA GLY A 185 3.55 -27.13 7.90
C GLY A 185 2.17 -26.67 8.40
N GLN A 186 1.11 -27.30 7.90
CA GLN A 186 -0.29 -26.97 8.26
C GLN A 186 -0.51 -26.85 9.78
N ARG A 187 0.00 -27.79 10.58
CA ARG A 187 -0.15 -27.76 12.05
C ARG A 187 0.46 -26.52 12.71
N VAL A 188 1.57 -26.03 12.17
CA VAL A 188 2.24 -24.82 12.68
C VAL A 188 1.42 -23.59 12.33
N LEU A 189 0.90 -23.52 11.10
CA LEU A 189 0.03 -22.42 10.66
C LEU A 189 -1.26 -22.34 11.51
N GLU A 190 -1.84 -23.49 11.85
CA GLU A 190 -3.00 -23.57 12.74
C GLU A 190 -2.69 -23.03 14.14
N ALA A 191 -1.64 -23.56 14.77
CA ALA A 191 -1.22 -23.12 16.10
C ALA A 191 -0.84 -21.63 16.14
N LEU A 192 -0.19 -21.14 15.08
CA LEU A 192 0.18 -19.74 14.95
C LEU A 192 -1.06 -18.84 14.83
N TRP A 193 -2.06 -19.24 14.05
CA TRP A 193 -3.31 -18.49 13.94
C TRP A 193 -4.08 -18.47 15.26
N ASP A 194 -4.22 -19.61 15.95
CA ASP A 194 -4.87 -19.68 17.25
C ASP A 194 -4.18 -18.78 18.30
N LYS A 195 -2.88 -18.57 18.15
CA LYS A 195 -2.09 -17.70 19.02
C LYS A 195 -2.24 -16.22 18.68
N LEU A 196 -2.22 -15.87 17.39
CA LEU A 196 -2.31 -14.50 16.91
C LEU A 196 -3.74 -13.95 17.00
N CYS A 197 -4.72 -14.78 16.70
CA CYS A 197 -6.14 -14.42 16.62
C CYS A 197 -7.00 -15.42 17.42
N PRO A 198 -6.93 -15.43 18.77
CA PRO A 198 -7.62 -16.42 19.59
C PRO A 198 -9.14 -16.35 19.41
N GLY A 199 -9.75 -17.49 19.04
CA GLY A 199 -11.19 -17.60 18.83
C GLY A 199 -11.69 -17.10 17.46
N CYS A 200 -10.80 -16.57 16.62
CA CYS A 200 -11.12 -16.20 15.25
C CYS A 200 -10.97 -17.39 14.31
N ARG A 201 -11.79 -17.45 13.27
CA ARG A 201 -11.68 -18.49 12.24
C ARG A 201 -10.89 -17.96 11.03
N PRO A 202 -10.08 -18.81 10.38
CA PRO A 202 -9.32 -18.42 9.19
C PRO A 202 -10.23 -18.40 7.95
N CYS A 203 -9.95 -17.50 7.01
CA CYS A 203 -10.63 -17.38 5.71
C CYS A 203 -10.90 -18.75 5.07
N VAL A 204 -12.11 -18.96 4.53
CA VAL A 204 -12.52 -20.23 3.90
C VAL A 204 -12.49 -20.20 2.37
N ALA A 205 -12.09 -19.08 1.77
CA ALA A 205 -12.12 -18.86 0.32
C ALA A 205 -11.15 -19.75 -0.50
N HIS A 206 -10.36 -20.61 0.15
CA HIS A 206 -9.44 -21.53 -0.52
C HIS A 206 -9.67 -22.98 -0.06
N PRO A 207 -9.70 -23.98 -0.97
CA PRO A 207 -9.96 -25.37 -0.60
C PRO A 207 -8.82 -25.95 0.27
N ASP A 208 -7.58 -25.60 -0.03
CA ASP A 208 -6.43 -26.05 0.76
C ASP A 208 -6.39 -25.39 2.15
N ARG A 209 -6.26 -26.22 3.18
CA ARG A 209 -6.30 -25.77 4.59
C ARG A 209 -5.05 -24.99 4.98
N ALA A 210 -3.85 -25.38 4.53
CA ALA A 210 -2.64 -24.64 4.85
C ALA A 210 -2.68 -23.23 4.24
N THR A 211 -3.13 -23.12 2.99
CA THR A 211 -3.33 -21.83 2.30
C THR A 211 -4.33 -20.93 3.03
N ARG A 212 -5.44 -21.48 3.54
CA ARG A 212 -6.42 -20.70 4.33
C ARG A 212 -5.81 -20.02 5.54
N TYR A 213 -5.05 -20.77 6.34
CA TYR A 213 -4.38 -20.23 7.51
C TYR A 213 -3.27 -19.26 7.12
N ALA A 214 -2.44 -19.59 6.11
CA ALA A 214 -1.38 -18.71 5.63
C ALA A 214 -1.92 -17.36 5.13
N ARG A 215 -3.01 -17.37 4.34
CA ARG A 215 -3.68 -16.15 3.88
C ARG A 215 -4.22 -15.33 5.04
N SER A 216 -4.87 -15.97 6.01
CA SER A 216 -5.44 -15.29 7.18
C SER A 216 -4.35 -14.64 8.03
N ILE A 217 -3.23 -15.35 8.26
CA ILE A 217 -2.06 -14.82 8.95
C ILE A 217 -1.50 -13.63 8.18
N ALA A 218 -1.31 -13.75 6.86
CA ALA A 218 -0.83 -12.64 6.04
C ALA A 218 -1.75 -11.42 6.19
N ALA A 219 -3.05 -11.57 5.94
CA ALA A 219 -4.02 -10.48 6.09
C ALA A 219 -3.98 -9.82 7.49
N HIS A 220 -3.89 -10.63 8.55
CA HIS A 220 -3.76 -10.11 9.92
C HIS A 220 -2.48 -9.29 10.13
N LEU A 221 -1.35 -9.66 9.53
CA LEU A 221 -0.11 -8.88 9.63
C LEU A 221 -0.25 -7.51 8.95
N PHE A 222 -1.07 -7.41 7.91
CA PHE A 222 -1.20 -6.22 7.07
C PHE A 222 -2.45 -5.36 7.34
N GLU A 223 -3.30 -5.75 8.28
CA GLU A 223 -4.56 -5.06 8.58
C GLU A 223 -4.37 -3.59 8.99
N ASP A 224 -3.30 -3.31 9.73
CA ASP A 224 -2.88 -1.97 10.13
C ASP A 224 -1.34 -1.87 10.03
N GLY A 225 -0.87 -1.02 9.11
CA GLY A 225 0.55 -0.79 8.85
C GLY A 225 1.34 -0.33 10.09
N GLU A 226 0.71 0.43 11.00
CA GLU A 226 1.37 0.92 12.21
C GLU A 226 1.60 -0.21 13.24
N ASP A 227 0.80 -1.27 13.18
CA ASP A 227 0.94 -2.44 14.05
C ASP A 227 1.66 -3.62 13.38
N THR A 228 1.92 -3.56 12.07
CA THR A 228 2.47 -4.68 11.29
C THR A 228 3.76 -5.23 11.88
N LEU A 229 4.72 -4.38 12.24
CA LEU A 229 6.01 -4.83 12.80
C LEU A 229 5.84 -5.47 14.18
N ARG A 230 5.00 -4.90 15.06
CA ARG A 230 4.67 -5.53 16.36
C ARG A 230 3.98 -6.88 16.19
N ARG A 231 3.04 -7.01 15.24
CA ARG A 231 2.39 -8.29 14.91
C ARG A 231 3.40 -9.28 14.31
N THR A 232 4.33 -8.78 13.50
CA THR A 232 5.43 -9.56 12.91
C THR A 232 6.37 -10.07 13.99
N GLN A 233 6.78 -9.24 14.95
CA GLN A 233 7.63 -9.65 16.08
C GLN A 233 6.96 -10.78 16.86
N LYS A 234 5.69 -10.65 17.23
CA LYS A 234 4.95 -11.74 17.92
C LYS A 234 4.94 -13.04 17.14
N LEU A 235 4.77 -12.97 15.81
CA LEU A 235 4.84 -14.15 14.94
C LEU A 235 6.24 -14.76 14.95
N LEU A 236 7.28 -13.93 14.78
CA LEU A 236 8.67 -14.37 14.73
C LEU A 236 9.13 -14.95 16.07
N ASP A 237 8.79 -14.31 17.19
CA ASP A 237 9.06 -14.83 18.54
C ASP A 237 8.50 -16.24 18.72
N HIS A 238 7.28 -16.48 18.22
CA HIS A 238 6.66 -17.80 18.28
C HIS A 238 7.40 -18.82 17.39
N LEU A 239 7.74 -18.44 16.16
CA LEU A 239 8.48 -19.30 15.24
C LEU A 239 9.87 -19.65 15.79
N LEU A 240 10.61 -18.65 16.28
CA LEU A 240 11.95 -18.84 16.85
C LEU A 240 11.89 -19.70 18.12
N SER A 241 10.93 -19.46 19.01
CA SER A 241 10.73 -20.26 20.23
C SER A 241 10.35 -21.72 19.91
N ALA A 242 9.71 -21.97 18.77
CA ALA A 242 9.40 -23.30 18.28
C ALA A 242 10.56 -23.96 17.49
N GLY A 243 11.73 -23.33 17.43
CA GLY A 243 12.94 -23.86 16.81
C GLY A 243 12.99 -23.72 15.28
N HIS A 244 12.21 -22.80 14.70
CA HIS A 244 12.30 -22.50 13.27
C HIS A 244 13.60 -21.77 12.92
N ASN A 245 14.08 -21.99 11.69
CA ASN A 245 15.35 -21.45 11.21
C ASN A 245 15.38 -19.92 11.21
N GLY A 246 16.36 -19.32 11.89
CA GLY A 246 16.56 -17.86 11.94
C GLY A 246 16.70 -17.22 10.56
N ASN A 247 17.35 -17.88 9.58
CA ASN A 247 17.47 -17.35 8.21
C ASN A 247 16.12 -17.28 7.48
N HIS A 248 15.20 -18.19 7.79
CA HIS A 248 13.84 -18.14 7.26
C HIS A 248 13.09 -16.96 7.88
N CYS A 249 13.16 -16.81 9.21
CA CYS A 249 12.59 -15.68 9.94
C CYS A 249 13.11 -14.32 9.43
N ALA A 250 14.42 -14.22 9.16
CA ALA A 250 15.05 -13.07 8.52
C ALA A 250 14.45 -12.76 7.14
N GLY A 251 14.19 -13.78 6.33
CA GLY A 251 13.55 -13.62 5.02
C GLY A 251 12.13 -13.04 5.14
N LEU A 252 11.35 -13.53 6.11
CA LEU A 252 9.99 -13.03 6.36
C LEU A 252 10.00 -11.59 6.88
N LEU A 253 10.88 -11.27 7.83
CA LEU A 253 11.03 -9.90 8.35
C LEU A 253 11.34 -8.90 7.23
N LYS A 254 12.24 -9.27 6.30
CA LYS A 254 12.59 -8.45 5.13
C LYS A 254 11.42 -8.12 4.20
N CYS A 255 10.41 -9.00 4.14
CA CYS A 255 9.19 -8.75 3.36
C CYS A 255 8.23 -7.78 4.07
N LEU A 256 8.25 -7.78 5.41
CA LEU A 256 7.28 -7.09 6.26
C LEU A 256 7.79 -5.75 6.80
N ASN A 257 9.10 -5.55 6.89
CA ASN A 257 9.67 -4.38 7.56
C ASN A 257 9.49 -3.06 6.82
N ALA A 258 9.03 -3.07 5.57
CA ALA A 258 8.73 -1.84 4.83
C ALA A 258 7.26 -1.40 4.97
N GLN A 259 6.42 -2.18 5.65
CA GLN A 259 4.96 -2.02 5.60
C GLN A 259 4.43 -0.93 6.54
N TRP A 260 5.23 -0.51 7.53
CA TRP A 260 4.92 0.64 8.38
C TRP A 260 5.05 1.97 7.65
N ILE A 261 5.75 1.99 6.50
CA ILE A 261 5.71 3.15 5.60
C ILE A 261 4.36 3.17 4.91
N LYS A 262 3.67 4.31 5.07
CA LYS A 262 2.37 4.52 4.46
C LYS A 262 2.47 4.40 2.94
N PRO A 263 1.57 3.67 2.28
CA PRO A 263 1.71 3.34 0.86
C PRO A 263 1.64 4.57 -0.06
N ASN A 264 0.83 5.57 0.30
CA ASN A 264 0.81 6.87 -0.40
C ASN A 264 2.17 7.59 -0.30
N ALA A 265 2.80 7.53 0.88
CA ALA A 265 4.11 8.14 1.11
C ALA A 265 5.20 7.47 0.25
N ALA A 266 5.14 6.14 0.12
CA ALA A 266 6.03 5.40 -0.77
C ALA A 266 5.72 5.67 -2.27
N ALA A 267 4.43 5.79 -2.63
CA ALA A 267 3.99 6.06 -4.00
C ALA A 267 4.55 7.39 -4.54
N CYS A 268 4.72 8.39 -3.67
CA CYS A 268 5.39 9.63 -4.04
C CYS A 268 6.75 9.39 -4.73
N LEU A 269 7.51 8.35 -4.38
CA LEU A 269 8.80 8.04 -5.01
C LEU A 269 8.66 7.48 -6.44
N THR A 270 7.49 6.98 -6.81
CA THR A 270 7.22 6.37 -8.12
C THR A 270 6.47 7.32 -9.07
N GLU A 271 5.75 8.30 -8.51
CA GLU A 271 4.99 9.29 -9.25
C GLU A 271 5.88 10.23 -10.04
N LYS A 272 5.58 10.38 -11.33
CA LYS A 272 6.19 11.38 -12.21
C LYS A 272 5.32 12.63 -12.23
N ASP A 273 5.58 13.55 -11.30
CA ASP A 273 5.02 14.90 -11.37
C ASP A 273 5.87 15.76 -12.32
N ALA A 274 5.23 16.40 -13.30
CA ALA A 274 5.92 17.25 -14.28
C ALA A 274 6.52 18.53 -13.67
N GLY A 275 6.07 18.96 -12.49
CA GLY A 275 6.53 20.18 -11.82
C GLY A 275 7.55 19.97 -10.70
N ALA A 276 7.51 18.83 -10.01
CA ALA A 276 8.40 18.54 -8.88
C ALA A 276 9.59 17.67 -9.30
N GLN A 277 10.79 18.23 -9.17
CA GLN A 277 12.04 17.56 -9.55
C GLN A 277 12.78 16.94 -8.36
N SER A 278 12.35 17.29 -7.13
CA SER A 278 12.90 16.75 -5.90
C SER A 278 11.80 16.45 -4.89
N LEU A 279 12.01 15.41 -4.09
CA LEU A 279 11.17 15.01 -2.98
C LEU A 279 11.84 15.35 -1.67
N VAL A 280 11.07 15.73 -0.66
CA VAL A 280 11.52 15.75 0.74
C VAL A 280 10.90 14.57 1.45
N LEU A 281 11.71 13.80 2.19
CA LEU A 281 11.20 12.87 3.21
C LEU A 281 11.72 13.26 4.58
N ASN A 282 10.90 13.03 5.60
CA ASN A 282 11.31 13.12 6.98
C ASN A 282 11.62 11.74 7.59
N GLY A 283 12.49 11.73 8.59
CA GLY A 283 12.77 10.54 9.40
C GLY A 283 13.94 10.75 10.36
N ALA A 284 13.77 10.29 11.60
CA ALA A 284 14.79 10.36 12.63
C ALA A 284 15.98 9.42 12.36
N PHE A 285 15.77 8.36 11.56
CA PHE A 285 16.75 7.31 11.29
C PHE A 285 17.22 7.29 9.82
N LEU A 286 17.15 8.44 9.14
CA LEU A 286 17.51 8.54 7.72
C LEU A 286 18.96 8.15 7.42
N ALA A 287 19.88 8.40 8.35
CA ALA A 287 21.30 8.06 8.25
C ALA A 287 21.76 7.01 9.28
N ALA A 288 20.80 6.33 9.93
CA ALA A 288 21.10 5.29 10.91
C ALA A 288 21.44 3.96 10.22
N GLU A 289 22.24 3.13 10.92
CA GLU A 289 22.60 1.80 10.45
C GLU A 289 21.37 0.94 10.16
N ASP A 290 21.46 0.18 9.06
CA ASP A 290 20.39 -0.71 8.64
C ASP A 290 20.85 -2.16 8.76
N PRO A 291 20.23 -2.98 9.63
CA PRO A 291 20.55 -4.41 9.76
C PRO A 291 20.42 -5.19 8.45
N ASP A 292 19.54 -4.76 7.54
CA ASP A 292 19.35 -5.41 6.23
C ASP A 292 20.43 -5.04 5.21
N PHE A 293 21.05 -3.89 5.41
CA PHE A 293 22.07 -3.33 4.53
C PHE A 293 23.22 -2.77 5.38
N PRO A 294 24.02 -3.63 6.03
CA PRO A 294 25.10 -3.18 6.89
C PRO A 294 26.17 -2.39 6.12
N GLU A 295 26.27 -2.60 4.80
CA GLU A 295 27.16 -1.82 3.92
C GLU A 295 26.58 -0.47 3.49
N ARG A 296 25.31 -0.16 3.81
CA ARG A 296 24.60 1.06 3.40
C ARG A 296 23.58 1.53 4.46
N PRO A 297 24.05 2.30 5.47
CA PRO A 297 23.29 2.63 6.68
C PRO A 297 22.28 3.77 6.44
N TYR A 298 21.09 3.44 5.90
CA TYR A 298 20.00 4.39 5.71
C TYR A 298 18.66 3.73 6.05
N TYR A 299 18.43 3.47 7.33
CA TYR A 299 17.29 2.70 7.83
C TYR A 299 15.97 3.18 7.21
N THR A 300 15.58 4.44 7.42
CA THR A 300 14.27 4.95 6.98
C THR A 300 14.11 4.96 5.47
N LEU A 301 15.13 5.45 4.75
CA LEU A 301 15.13 5.50 3.28
C LEU A 301 14.92 4.11 2.69
N ASN A 302 15.63 3.10 3.22
CA ASN A 302 15.51 1.74 2.71
C ASN A 302 14.08 1.19 2.84
N ARG A 303 13.31 1.57 3.88
CA ARG A 303 11.90 1.15 4.00
C ARG A 303 11.01 1.87 3.00
N TYR A 304 11.22 3.16 2.76
CA TYR A 304 10.54 3.87 1.67
C TYR A 304 10.79 3.22 0.30
N LEU A 305 12.05 2.94 -0.02
CA LEU A 305 12.44 2.33 -1.30
C LEU A 305 11.88 0.91 -1.46
N LYS A 306 11.97 0.08 -0.41
CA LYS A 306 11.37 -1.26 -0.41
C LYS A 306 9.86 -1.21 -0.60
N ARG A 307 9.19 -0.26 0.06
CA ARG A 307 7.73 -0.13 -0.04
C ARG A 307 7.29 0.33 -1.42
N ALA A 308 8.07 1.21 -2.06
CA ALA A 308 7.81 1.70 -3.41
C ALA A 308 8.05 0.63 -4.50
N TRP A 309 9.00 -0.29 -4.27
CA TRP A 309 9.34 -1.37 -5.22
C TRP A 309 9.49 -2.75 -4.54
N PRO A 310 8.39 -3.37 -4.08
CA PRO A 310 8.40 -4.52 -3.16
C PRO A 310 8.96 -5.85 -3.71
N GLU A 311 9.21 -5.99 -5.02
CA GLU A 311 9.70 -7.26 -5.59
C GLU A 311 10.86 -7.09 -6.58
N THR A 312 10.88 -5.99 -7.33
CA THR A 312 11.80 -5.84 -8.46
C THR A 312 13.21 -5.46 -8.01
N ARG A 313 13.33 -4.77 -6.86
CA ARG A 313 14.55 -4.03 -6.47
C ARG A 313 15.18 -3.29 -7.65
N ARG A 314 14.39 -2.88 -8.65
CA ARG A 314 14.84 -2.15 -9.85
C ARG A 314 15.01 -0.68 -9.52
N PHE A 315 15.66 -0.42 -8.41
CA PHE A 315 16.13 0.89 -8.03
C PHE A 315 17.60 0.76 -7.65
N GLN A 316 18.36 1.79 -7.98
CA GLN A 316 19.65 2.04 -7.35
C GLN A 316 19.57 3.39 -6.67
N TRP A 317 20.19 3.50 -5.51
CA TRP A 317 20.26 4.77 -4.83
C TRP A 317 21.70 5.13 -4.50
N VAL A 318 22.00 6.43 -4.54
CA VAL A 318 23.33 7.01 -4.35
C VAL A 318 23.24 8.03 -3.21
N PRO A 319 23.83 7.73 -2.03
CA PRO A 319 23.86 8.69 -0.94
C PRO A 319 24.89 9.79 -1.19
N ILE A 320 24.49 11.00 -0.86
CA ILE A 320 25.37 12.15 -0.69
C ILE A 320 25.31 12.51 0.79
N ALA A 321 26.33 12.08 1.53
CA ALA A 321 26.44 12.30 2.98
C ALA A 321 27.36 13.47 3.33
N ARG A 322 28.23 13.87 2.40
CA ARG A 322 29.19 14.96 2.58
C ARG A 322 29.46 15.64 1.25
N ILE A 323 29.59 16.97 1.28
CA ILE A 323 30.02 17.77 0.14
C ILE A 323 31.34 18.45 0.53
N PRO A 324 32.42 18.27 -0.24
CA PRO A 324 33.68 19.01 -0.02
C PRO A 324 33.45 20.53 -0.08
N THR A 325 34.16 21.28 0.75
CA THR A 325 33.97 22.74 0.89
C THR A 325 34.31 23.54 -0.37
N ASP A 326 35.08 22.95 -1.28
CA ASP A 326 35.57 23.53 -2.53
C ASP A 326 34.79 23.03 -3.77
N ARG A 327 33.67 22.34 -3.56
CA ARG A 327 32.93 21.66 -4.62
C ARG A 327 31.44 22.00 -4.59
N GLU A 328 30.85 22.21 -5.77
CA GLU A 328 29.41 22.37 -5.93
C GLU A 328 28.68 21.05 -5.73
N VAL A 329 27.41 21.11 -5.31
CA VAL A 329 26.65 19.90 -4.98
C VAL A 329 26.42 19.03 -6.21
N ALA A 330 26.14 19.65 -7.35
CA ALA A 330 25.94 18.96 -8.62
C ALA A 330 27.19 18.16 -9.04
N ASP A 331 28.38 18.70 -8.81
CA ASP A 331 29.64 18.04 -9.14
C ASP A 331 29.89 16.82 -8.25
N GLU A 332 29.66 16.96 -6.94
CA GLU A 332 29.77 15.84 -6.00
C GLU A 332 28.78 14.72 -6.33
N VAL A 333 27.52 15.07 -6.61
CA VAL A 333 26.50 14.11 -7.03
C VAL A 333 26.94 13.37 -8.29
N CYS A 334 27.47 14.07 -9.29
CA CYS A 334 27.98 13.46 -10.51
C CYS A 334 29.17 12.52 -10.23
N GLU A 335 30.10 12.91 -9.35
CA GLU A 335 31.22 12.06 -8.98
C GLU A 335 30.76 10.77 -8.30
N GLN A 336 29.83 10.85 -7.34
CA GLN A 336 29.27 9.68 -6.66
C GLN A 336 28.48 8.78 -7.62
N LEU A 337 27.68 9.38 -8.51
CA LEU A 337 26.99 8.64 -9.58
C LEU A 337 27.99 7.91 -10.48
N ARG A 338 29.09 8.55 -10.89
CA ARG A 338 30.14 7.92 -11.69
C ARG A 338 30.81 6.78 -10.91
N ALA A 339 31.19 7.00 -9.67
CA ALA A 339 31.85 6.00 -8.83
C ALA A 339 30.98 4.75 -8.60
N GLN A 340 29.68 4.95 -8.40
CA GLN A 340 28.77 3.85 -8.07
C GLN A 340 28.19 3.14 -9.31
N LEU A 341 27.92 3.86 -10.40
CA LEU A 341 27.20 3.33 -11.56
C LEU A 341 28.12 2.92 -12.71
N CYS A 342 29.27 3.57 -12.87
CA CYS A 342 30.20 3.30 -13.96
C CYS A 342 31.31 2.34 -13.49
N ARG A 343 31.53 1.24 -14.23
CA ARG A 343 32.62 0.30 -13.96
C ARG A 343 33.85 0.63 -14.82
N GLY A 344 35.04 0.66 -14.22
CA GLY A 344 36.34 0.76 -14.91
C GLY A 344 36.95 2.16 -14.97
N SER A 345 38.17 2.24 -15.52
CA SER A 345 39.09 3.39 -15.44
C SER A 345 38.76 4.62 -16.31
N ARG A 346 37.60 4.65 -16.98
CA ARG A 346 37.13 5.79 -17.80
C ARG A 346 35.70 6.23 -17.43
N ALA A 347 35.45 6.47 -16.14
CA ALA A 347 34.20 7.07 -15.69
C ALA A 347 34.20 8.56 -16.06
N ASN A 348 33.48 8.93 -17.11
CA ASN A 348 33.24 10.31 -17.55
C ASN A 348 31.75 10.55 -17.80
N ASP A 349 31.36 11.78 -18.15
CA ASP A 349 29.95 12.16 -18.32
C ASP A 349 29.24 11.37 -19.39
N GLU A 350 29.92 11.11 -20.50
CA GLU A 350 29.36 10.32 -21.60
C GLU A 350 29.14 8.85 -21.19
N ALA A 351 30.03 8.28 -20.37
CA ALA A 351 29.81 6.96 -19.79
C ALA A 351 28.62 6.95 -18.83
N LEU A 352 28.49 7.98 -17.98
CA LEU A 352 27.38 8.10 -17.04
C LEU A 352 26.04 8.27 -17.78
N ARG A 353 25.96 9.16 -18.77
CA ARG A 353 24.75 9.35 -19.59
C ARG A 353 24.30 8.07 -20.26
N ARG A 354 25.23 7.34 -20.90
CA ARG A 354 24.93 6.04 -21.52
C ARG A 354 24.44 5.01 -20.49
N ARG A 355 25.07 4.96 -19.32
CA ARG A 355 24.66 4.04 -18.25
C ARG A 355 23.27 4.34 -17.72
N LEU A 356 22.97 5.61 -17.43
CA LEU A 356 21.65 6.05 -16.99
C LEU A 356 20.58 5.82 -18.06
N SER A 357 20.89 6.04 -19.34
CA SER A 357 19.98 5.71 -20.45
C SER A 357 19.69 4.21 -20.54
N SER A 358 20.71 3.36 -20.39
CA SER A 358 20.53 1.89 -20.36
C SER A 358 19.70 1.45 -19.17
N LEU A 359 19.97 1.95 -17.97
CA LEU A 359 19.20 1.61 -16.77
C LEU A 359 17.73 2.00 -16.93
N ARG A 360 17.45 3.19 -17.47
CA ARG A 360 16.08 3.63 -17.76
C ARG A 360 15.37 2.77 -18.81
N ALA A 361 16.08 2.31 -19.84
CA ALA A 361 15.51 1.41 -20.85
C ALA A 361 15.10 0.04 -20.25
N ASP A 362 15.75 -0.35 -19.14
CA ASP A 362 15.44 -1.56 -18.37
C ASP A 362 14.47 -1.27 -17.18
N ASP A 363 13.81 -0.11 -17.19
CA ASP A 363 12.90 0.39 -16.14
C ASP A 363 13.52 0.54 -14.74
N TRP A 364 14.83 0.74 -14.64
CA TRP A 364 15.47 1.05 -13.36
C TRP A 364 15.26 2.50 -12.95
N GLN A 365 14.96 2.70 -11.66
CA GLN A 365 14.91 4.01 -11.03
C GLN A 365 16.24 4.34 -10.35
N ILE A 366 16.72 5.58 -10.50
CA ILE A 366 17.95 6.04 -9.88
C ILE A 366 17.60 7.14 -8.88
N VAL A 367 17.84 6.86 -7.60
CA VAL A 367 17.49 7.75 -6.50
C VAL A 367 18.76 8.38 -5.94
N VAL A 368 18.90 9.70 -6.04
CA VAL A 368 19.97 10.43 -5.37
C VAL A 368 19.44 10.90 -4.03
N PHE A 369 20.04 10.43 -2.94
CA PHE A 369 19.63 10.82 -1.59
C PHE A 369 20.61 11.84 -1.01
N ILE A 370 20.13 13.03 -0.65
CA ILE A 370 20.90 14.06 0.04
C ILE A 370 20.59 13.98 1.54
N ALA A 371 21.62 13.78 2.35
CA ALA A 371 21.48 13.64 3.79
C ALA A 371 20.96 14.94 4.46
N PRO A 372 20.21 14.85 5.58
CA PRO A 372 19.65 16.01 6.27
C PRO A 372 20.66 17.10 6.62
N THR A 373 21.87 16.70 7.02
CA THR A 373 22.96 17.59 7.42
C THR A 373 23.48 18.50 6.30
N LEU A 374 23.17 18.18 5.04
CA LEU A 374 23.58 18.96 3.87
C LEU A 374 22.53 19.98 3.44
N TRP A 375 21.37 20.01 4.08
CA TRP A 375 20.30 20.96 3.80
C TRP A 375 19.65 21.54 5.07
N PRO A 376 20.44 21.99 6.07
CA PRO A 376 19.93 22.36 7.41
C PRO A 376 18.98 23.57 7.39
N ASP A 377 19.20 24.52 6.47
CA ASP A 377 18.38 25.75 6.36
C ASP A 377 17.40 25.73 5.18
N ARG A 378 17.31 24.60 4.49
CA ARG A 378 16.42 24.40 3.34
C ARG A 378 16.67 25.42 2.21
N ASP A 379 17.94 25.82 2.02
CA ASP A 379 18.36 26.84 1.06
C ASP A 379 17.92 26.47 -0.37
N ALA A 380 17.34 27.44 -1.07
CA ALA A 380 16.89 27.32 -2.46
C ALA A 380 18.04 27.10 -3.44
N ARG A 381 19.26 27.54 -3.11
CA ARG A 381 20.44 27.35 -3.96
C ARG A 381 20.73 25.88 -4.25
N LEU A 382 20.61 25.03 -3.24
CA LEU A 382 20.77 23.58 -3.41
C LEU A 382 19.74 23.03 -4.42
N VAL A 383 18.50 23.51 -4.35
CA VAL A 383 17.42 23.09 -5.25
C VAL A 383 17.70 23.52 -6.69
N ASP A 384 18.26 24.73 -6.88
CA ASP A 384 18.64 25.24 -8.20
C ASP A 384 19.79 24.41 -8.83
N ASP A 385 20.77 24.01 -8.02
CA ASP A 385 21.86 23.12 -8.47
C ASP A 385 21.33 21.74 -8.89
N LEU A 386 20.43 21.17 -8.09
CA LEU A 386 19.80 19.88 -8.37
C LEU A 386 18.87 19.94 -9.59
N ARG A 387 18.18 21.07 -9.80
CA ARG A 387 17.38 21.33 -11.02
C ARG A 387 18.27 21.32 -12.26
N THR A 388 19.45 21.92 -12.17
CA THR A 388 20.46 21.90 -13.25
C THR A 388 20.89 20.46 -13.56
N LEU A 389 21.14 19.66 -12.52
CA LEU A 389 21.51 18.25 -12.65
C LEU A 389 20.39 17.40 -13.27
N HIS A 390 19.13 17.64 -12.90
CA HIS A 390 17.97 16.99 -13.51
C HIS A 390 17.83 17.32 -15.01
N GLY A 391 18.10 18.57 -15.39
CA GLY A 391 18.15 19.00 -16.79
C GLY A 391 19.25 18.29 -17.60
N GLN A 392 20.39 17.98 -16.97
CA GLN A 392 21.48 17.25 -17.61
C GLN A 392 21.23 15.73 -17.68
N TYR A 393 20.62 15.15 -16.65
CA TYR A 393 20.41 13.72 -16.50
C TYR A 393 18.95 13.43 -16.18
N GLN A 394 18.15 13.23 -17.22
CA GLN A 394 16.72 12.94 -17.02
C GLN A 394 16.47 11.62 -16.27
N GLY A 395 15.38 11.54 -15.52
CA GLY A 395 14.98 10.32 -14.82
C GLY A 395 15.78 10.02 -13.54
N LEU A 396 16.55 10.99 -13.04
CA LEU A 396 17.04 10.97 -11.68
C LEU A 396 15.93 11.45 -10.75
N LEU A 397 15.65 10.68 -9.70
CA LEU A 397 14.83 11.09 -8.58
C LEU A 397 15.75 11.64 -7.49
N VAL A 398 15.65 12.93 -7.19
CA VAL A 398 16.40 13.51 -6.07
C VAL A 398 15.51 13.53 -4.83
N VAL A 399 16.06 13.05 -3.73
CA VAL A 399 15.39 12.88 -2.46
C VAL A 399 16.21 13.59 -1.39
N LEU A 400 15.61 14.58 -0.73
CA LEU A 400 16.19 15.39 0.32
C LEU A 400 15.68 14.86 1.67
N GLY A 401 16.60 14.44 2.53
CA GLY A 401 16.26 14.03 3.89
C GLY A 401 16.08 15.23 4.82
N ILE A 402 15.17 15.11 5.78
CA ILE A 402 15.09 15.97 6.97
C ILE A 402 14.91 15.09 8.22
N ASP A 403 15.59 15.42 9.31
CA ASP A 403 15.61 14.65 10.56
C ASP A 403 14.56 15.10 11.59
N ASP A 404 13.63 15.96 11.17
CA ASP A 404 12.58 16.55 12.00
C ASP A 404 11.24 16.60 11.24
N ASP A 405 10.21 17.18 11.85
CA ASP A 405 8.89 17.35 11.24
C ASP A 405 8.95 18.07 9.87
N MET A 406 7.99 17.73 9.01
CA MET A 406 7.84 18.37 7.70
C MET A 406 7.63 19.88 7.84
N PRO A 407 8.33 20.71 7.03
CA PRO A 407 8.24 22.15 7.13
C PRO A 407 6.90 22.65 6.60
N ALA A 408 6.47 23.82 7.08
CA ALA A 408 5.26 24.46 6.59
C ALA A 408 5.37 24.99 5.14
N GLY A 409 6.58 25.08 4.59
CA GLY A 409 6.83 25.57 3.22
C GLY A 409 8.13 25.03 2.66
N LEU A 410 8.17 24.87 1.33
CA LEU A 410 9.32 24.40 0.57
C LEU A 410 9.63 25.31 -0.61
N PRO A 411 10.89 25.36 -1.08
CA PRO A 411 11.24 26.02 -2.33
C PRO A 411 10.49 25.44 -3.54
N GLU A 412 10.36 26.25 -4.60
CA GLU A 412 9.71 25.82 -5.85
C GLU A 412 10.45 24.64 -6.50
N GLY A 413 9.67 23.67 -7.01
CA GLY A 413 10.20 22.45 -7.63
C GLY A 413 10.52 21.32 -6.65
N VAL A 414 10.27 21.54 -5.35
CA VAL A 414 10.38 20.52 -4.30
C VAL A 414 8.99 20.21 -3.76
N ARG A 415 8.64 18.92 -3.63
CA ARG A 415 7.40 18.49 -2.97
C ARG A 415 7.68 17.61 -1.75
N MET A 416 6.77 17.65 -0.79
CA MET A 416 6.79 16.76 0.37
C MET A 416 6.27 15.39 -0.03
N VAL A 417 6.86 14.36 0.57
CA VAL A 417 6.22 13.04 0.68
C VAL A 417 5.01 13.17 1.60
N ASP A 418 3.85 12.69 1.14
CA ASP A 418 2.58 12.75 1.88
C ASP A 418 1.93 11.35 2.01
N PRO A 419 1.51 10.93 3.20
CA PRO A 419 1.68 11.60 4.49
C PRO A 419 3.13 11.63 4.97
N ALA A 420 3.47 12.68 5.71
CA ALA A 420 4.71 12.76 6.47
C ALA A 420 4.83 11.57 7.44
N LEU A 421 6.07 11.12 7.67
CA LEU A 421 6.33 10.06 8.62
C LEU A 421 6.10 10.56 10.04
N ASN A 422 5.47 9.74 10.88
CA ASN A 422 5.37 10.03 12.31
C ASN A 422 6.64 9.54 13.01
N LEU A 423 7.47 10.46 13.50
CA LEU A 423 8.77 10.16 14.09
C LEU A 423 8.68 9.30 15.37
N LEU A 424 7.62 9.47 16.16
CA LEU A 424 7.39 8.63 17.36
C LEU A 424 6.98 7.20 17.00
N VAL A 425 6.28 7.03 15.88
CA VAL A 425 5.97 5.69 15.36
C VAL A 425 7.24 5.06 14.81
N GLU A 426 8.01 5.81 14.01
CA GLU A 426 9.28 5.37 13.45
C GLU A 426 10.26 4.85 14.52
N GLU A 427 10.46 5.59 15.61
CA GLU A 427 11.34 5.18 16.72
C GLU A 427 10.92 3.82 17.30
N LYS A 428 9.62 3.65 17.60
CA LYS A 428 9.09 2.36 18.07
C LYS A 428 9.29 1.23 17.07
N GLN A 429 9.13 1.52 15.77
CA GLN A 429 9.35 0.53 14.72
C GLN A 429 10.81 0.13 14.60
N HIS A 430 11.72 1.10 14.67
CA HIS A 430 13.15 0.90 14.64
C HIS A 430 13.60 -0.01 15.78
N ASP A 431 13.21 0.29 17.01
CA ASP A 431 13.57 -0.51 18.17
C ASP A 431 13.00 -1.93 18.09
N CYS A 432 11.73 -2.06 17.70
CA CYS A 432 11.07 -3.35 17.48
C CYS A 432 11.81 -4.20 16.43
N GLU A 433 12.26 -3.58 15.33
CA GLU A 433 13.00 -4.27 14.28
C GLU A 433 14.39 -4.71 14.77
N LEU A 434 15.12 -3.87 15.50
CA LEU A 434 16.42 -4.22 16.10
C LEU A 434 16.31 -5.39 17.07
N ASP A 435 15.35 -5.34 18.00
CA ASP A 435 15.10 -6.43 18.95
C ASP A 435 14.82 -7.75 18.21
N THR A 436 14.03 -7.69 17.13
CA THR A 436 13.71 -8.84 16.30
C THR A 436 14.97 -9.40 15.61
N TRP A 437 15.82 -8.53 15.06
CA TRP A 437 17.08 -8.96 14.45
C TRP A 437 18.02 -9.61 15.45
N ASP A 438 18.08 -9.12 16.68
CA ASP A 438 18.93 -9.69 17.71
C ASP A 438 18.40 -11.04 18.19
N LEU A 439 17.08 -11.22 18.28
CA LEU A 439 16.47 -12.53 18.51
C LEU A 439 16.83 -13.52 17.39
N ILE A 440 16.73 -13.11 16.13
CA ILE A 440 17.08 -13.94 14.97
C ILE A 440 18.56 -14.35 14.96
N LYS A 441 19.47 -13.45 15.38
CA LYS A 441 20.92 -13.76 15.45
C LYS A 441 21.25 -14.74 16.58
N ASN A 442 20.47 -14.73 17.65
CA ASN A 442 20.69 -15.54 18.85
C ASN A 442 19.96 -16.89 18.84
N SER A 443 19.08 -17.13 17.86
CA SER A 443 18.39 -18.40 17.59
C SER A 443 19.15 -19.28 16.61
#